data_AF-A0A6G3ZQ39-F1
#
_entry.id   AF-A0A6G3ZQ39-F1
#
_cell.length_a   1.000
_cell.length_b   1.000
_cell.length_c   1.000
_cell.angle_alpha   90.00
_cell.angle_beta   90.00
_cell.angle_gamma   90.00
#
_symmetry.space_group_name_H-M   'P 1'
#
loop_
_entity.id
_entity.type
_entity.pdbx_description
1 polymer ?
#
loop_
_entity_poly.entity_id
_entity_poly.type
_entity_poly.pdbx_seq_one_letter_code
_entity_poly.pdbx_strand_id
1 'polypeptide(L)' 'MATANADKLEPLGIGFGALLVLVGLATIVGTPWAYKSGGILLMVGQGLGAVAAIAIGAGLAWLARE' A
#
# COMPACT_ATOMS: atom_id res chain seq x y z
N MET A 1 -38.47 2.78 -3.14
CA MET A 1 -37.42 2.17 -3.98
C MET A 1 -36.08 2.80 -3.60
N ALA A 2 -35.22 2.04 -2.91
CA ALA A 2 -33.77 2.19 -2.89
C ALA A 2 -33.26 0.83 -2.40
N THR A 3 -32.49 0.13 -3.24
CA THR A 3 -32.02 -1.23 -2.98
C THR A 3 -31.05 -1.19 -1.81
N ALA A 4 -31.16 -2.17 -0.89
CA ALA A 4 -30.14 -2.46 0.10
C ALA A 4 -28.89 -2.96 -0.65
N ASN A 5 -28.13 -2.04 -1.25
CA ASN A 5 -26.84 -2.34 -1.82
C ASN A 5 -25.92 -2.49 -0.61
N ALA A 6 -25.73 -3.73 -0.13
CA ALA A 6 -24.59 -4.03 0.72
C ALA A 6 -23.35 -3.47 -0.01
N ASP A 7 -22.61 -2.57 0.62
CA ASP A 7 -21.46 -1.95 0.00
C ASP A 7 -20.35 -3.01 -0.11
N LYS A 8 -20.37 -3.73 -1.23
CA LYS A 8 -19.41 -4.80 -1.52
C LYS A 8 -18.01 -4.24 -1.75
N LEU A 9 -17.90 -2.93 -1.97
CA LEU A 9 -16.64 -2.26 -2.26
C LEU A 9 -15.90 -1.87 -0.98
N GLU A 10 -16.61 -1.56 0.10
CA GLU A 10 -16.02 -1.27 1.42
C GLU A 10 -15.00 -2.34 1.90
N PRO A 11 -15.35 -3.66 2.00
CA PRO A 11 -14.39 -4.67 2.44
C PRO A 11 -13.25 -4.89 1.45
N LEU A 12 -13.48 -4.68 0.16
CA LEU A 12 -12.41 -4.76 -0.86
C LEU A 12 -11.45 -3.58 -0.73
N GLY A 13 -11.95 -2.36 -0.56
CA GLY A 13 -11.14 -1.15 -0.41
C GLY A 13 -10.26 -1.19 0.84
N ILE A 14 -10.81 -1.65 1.96
CA ILE A 14 -10.04 -1.87 3.20
C ILE A 14 -9.00 -2.98 2.99
N GLY A 15 -9.39 -4.10 2.36
CA GLY A 15 -8.49 -5.23 2.10
C GLY A 15 -7.30 -4.85 1.21
N PHE A 16 -7.56 -4.20 0.06
CA PHE A 16 -6.52 -3.72 -0.84
C PHE A 16 -5.68 -2.61 -0.19
N GLY A 17 -6.30 -1.72 0.59
CA GLY A 17 -5.59 -0.67 1.31
C GLY A 17 -4.59 -1.23 2.31
N ALA A 18 -5.03 -2.19 3.14
CA ALA A 18 -4.17 -2.89 4.08
C ALA A 18 -3.04 -3.66 3.37
N LEU A 19 -3.34 -4.37 2.28
CA LEU A 19 -2.34 -5.07 1.48
C LEU A 19 -1.26 -4.11 0.97
N LEU A 20 -1.65 -2.94 0.44
CA LEU A 20 -0.69 -1.97 -0.11
C LEU A 20 0.23 -1.39 0.97
N VAL A 21 -0.31 -1.12 2.17
CA VAL A 21 0.49 -0.73 3.34
C VAL A 21 1.49 -1.82 3.70
N LEU A 22 1.05 -3.07 3.77
CA LEU A 22 1.92 -4.22 4.06
C LEU A 22 3.02 -4.39 3.00
N VAL A 23 2.72 -4.17 1.73
CA VAL A 23 3.72 -4.22 0.65
C VAL A 23 4.77 -3.14 0.83
N GLY A 24 4.38 -1.90 1.15
CA GLY A 24 5.33 -0.83 1.41
C GLY A 24 6.22 -1.12 2.63
N LEU A 25 5.64 -1.65 3.71
CA LEU A 25 6.41 -2.09 4.88
C LEU A 25 7.35 -3.25 4.56
N ALA A 26 6.88 -4.28 3.85
CA ALA A 26 7.70 -5.40 3.42
C ALA A 26 8.85 -4.94 2.52
N THR A 27 8.62 -3.92 1.70
CA THR A 27 9.67 -3.30 0.89
C THR A 27 10.73 -2.68 1.79
N ILE A 28 10.36 -1.83 2.75
CA ILE A 28 11.30 -1.19 3.69
C ILE A 28 12.06 -2.24 4.55
N VAL A 29 11.40 -3.32 4.95
CA VAL A 29 12.03 -4.38 5.76
C VAL A 29 12.93 -5.29 4.93
N GLY A 30 12.58 -5.57 3.67
CA GLY A 30 13.40 -6.37 2.74
C GLY A 30 14.60 -5.62 2.19
N THR A 31 14.51 -4.29 2.19
CA THR A 31 15.49 -3.34 1.67
C THR A 31 16.95 -3.57 2.16
N PRO A 32 17.24 -3.74 3.47
CA PRO A 32 18.59 -4.01 3.97
C PRO A 32 19.25 -5.26 3.39
N TRP A 33 18.46 -6.26 3.03
CA TRP A 33 18.93 -7.54 2.48
C TRP A 33 19.06 -7.50 0.95
N ALA A 34 18.43 -6.52 0.30
CA ALA A 34 18.41 -6.37 -1.16
C ALA A 34 19.64 -5.60 -1.70
N TYR A 35 20.31 -4.79 -0.87
CA TYR A 35 21.39 -3.89 -1.31
C TYR A 35 22.78 -4.52 -1.42
N LYS A 36 22.87 -5.79 -1.81
CA LYS A 36 24.18 -6.41 -2.04
C LYS A 36 24.90 -5.88 -3.29
N SER A 37 24.19 -5.18 -4.18
CA SER A 37 24.71 -4.71 -5.49
C SER A 37 23.96 -3.50 -6.08
N GLY A 38 23.05 -2.86 -5.34
CA GLY A 38 22.21 -1.76 -5.84
C GLY A 38 22.84 -0.38 -5.63
N GLY A 39 22.96 0.42 -6.69
CA GLY A 39 23.41 1.82 -6.60
C GLY A 39 22.40 2.75 -5.93
N ILE A 40 22.85 3.97 -5.56
CA ILE A 40 22.07 4.98 -4.81
C ILE A 40 20.68 5.27 -5.42
N LEU A 41 20.58 5.26 -6.76
CA LEU A 41 19.33 5.56 -7.46
C LEU A 41 18.26 4.50 -7.21
N LEU A 42 18.67 3.22 -7.14
CA LEU A 42 17.78 2.11 -6.82
C LEU A 42 17.28 2.24 -5.37
N MET A 43 18.16 2.69 -4.47
CA MET A 43 17.86 2.90 -3.06
C MET A 43 16.76 3.95 -2.87
N VAL A 44 16.94 5.12 -3.51
CA VAL A 44 15.98 6.23 -3.45
C VAL A 44 14.66 5.84 -4.11
N GLY A 45 14.70 5.21 -5.28
CA GLY A 45 13.50 4.77 -5.99
C GLY A 45 12.65 3.78 -5.18
N GLN A 46 13.28 2.78 -4.55
CA GLN A 46 12.58 1.84 -3.67
C GLN A 46 12.00 2.50 -2.43
N GLY A 47 12.74 3.43 -1.81
CA GLY A 47 12.25 4.18 -0.66
C GLY A 47 11.00 5.01 -1.00
N LEU A 48 11.04 5.75 -2.10
CA LEU A 48 9.90 6.54 -2.57
C LEU A 48 8.71 5.66 -2.93
N GLY A 49 8.94 4.56 -3.65
CA GLY A 49 7.90 3.60 -4.01
C GLY A 49 7.23 2.98 -2.79
N ALA A 50 8.01 2.62 -1.76
CA ALA A 50 7.49 2.06 -0.53
C ALA A 50 6.62 3.07 0.25
N VAL A 51 7.07 4.31 0.39
CA VAL A 51 6.30 5.37 1.05
C VAL A 51 5.01 5.67 0.28
N ALA A 52 5.08 5.73 -1.06
CA ALA A 52 3.91 5.92 -1.90
C ALA A 52 2.90 4.77 -1.76
N ALA A 53 3.35 3.51 -1.72
CA ALA A 53 2.49 2.35 -1.50
C ALA A 53 1.75 2.42 -0.15
N ILE A 54 2.45 2.84 0.92
CA ILE A 54 1.83 3.05 2.23
C ILE A 54 0.78 4.16 2.17
N ALA A 55 1.13 5.31 1.58
CA ALA A 55 0.22 6.45 1.49
C ALA A 55 -1.05 6.12 0.70
N ILE A 56 -0.89 5.45 -0.45
CA ILE A 56 -2.02 5.02 -1.29
C ILE A 56 -2.86 3.97 -0.55
N GLY A 57 -2.23 3.02 0.14
CA GLY A 57 -2.94 1.98 0.88
C GLY A 57 -3.78 2.54 2.03
N ALA A 58 -3.18 3.42 2.83
CA ALA A 58 -3.87 4.11 3.90
C ALA A 58 -4.99 5.01 3.36
N GLY A 59 -4.75 5.74 2.27
CA GLY A 59 -5.76 6.58 1.62
C GLY A 59 -6.93 5.77 1.06
N LEU A 60 -6.68 4.61 0.46
CA LEU A 60 -7.71 3.72 -0.07
C LEU A 60 -8.57 3.13 1.05
N ALA A 61 -7.94 2.67 2.15
CA ALA A 61 -8.66 2.15 3.30
C ALA A 61 -9.48 3.23 4.01
N TRP A 62 -8.97 4.46 4.09
CA TRP A 62 -9.69 5.60 4.64
C TRP A 62 -10.90 5.96 3.79
N LEU A 63 -10.71 6.11 2.46
CA LEU A 63 -11.80 6.45 1.54
C LEU A 63 -12.89 5.36 1.49
N ALA A 64 -12.51 4.09 1.60
CA ALA A 64 -13.48 2.99 1.57
C ALA A 64 -14.30 2.86 2.86
N ARG A 65 -13.83 3.45 3.97
CA ARG A 65 -14.53 3.48 5.26
C ARG A 65 -15.55 4.63 5.34
N GLU A 66 -15.34 5.69 4.57
CA GLU A 66 -16.14 6.92 4.57
C GLU A 66 -17.41 6.77 3.73
#